data_AF-A0A1F0BQA3-F1
#
_entry.id   AF-A0A1F0BQA3-F1
#
_cell.length_a   1.000
_cell.length_b   1.000
_cell.length_c   1.000
_cell.angle_alpha   90.00
_cell.angle_beta   90.00
_cell.angle_gamma   90.00
#
_symmetry.space_group_name_H-M   'P 1'
#
loop_
_entity.id
_entity.type
_entity.pdbx_description
1 polymer ?
#
loop_
_entity_poly.entity_id
_entity_poly.type
_entity_poly.pdbx_seq_one_letter_code
_entity_poly.pdbx_strand_id
1 'polypeptide(L)'
;MSKQNRKKKNKGAAPQIKTIRGVTSTGFPFEITKERLENYELLEAIAEVDTNPAVLPQVVKLMLGEKSEDLKNHVRTADGIVPLDKMGAEISEIFSSQNQLKK
;
A
#
# COMPACT_ATOMS: atom_id res chain seq x y z
N MET A 1 28.93 36.84 29.85
CA MET A 1 27.62 36.39 29.30
C MET A 1 27.86 35.93 27.87
N SER A 2 27.45 34.71 27.53
CA SER A 2 27.02 34.30 26.17
C SER A 2 26.66 32.82 26.21
N LYS A 3 25.38 32.58 26.43
CA LYS A 3 24.72 31.28 26.33
C LYS A 3 24.67 30.91 24.85
N GLN A 4 25.16 29.75 24.44
CA GLN A 4 24.37 28.94 23.49
C GLN A 4 24.76 27.47 23.49
N ASN A 5 23.88 26.70 24.13
CA ASN A 5 23.63 25.29 23.92
C ASN A 5 23.80 24.85 22.46
N ARG A 6 24.63 23.83 22.23
CA ARG A 6 24.30 22.79 21.26
C ARG A 6 24.48 21.43 21.92
N LYS A 7 23.43 21.01 22.66
CA LYS A 7 23.14 19.59 22.87
C LYS A 7 23.11 18.94 21.49
N LYS A 8 24.16 18.18 21.14
CA LYS A 8 24.11 17.15 20.10
C LYS A 8 23.06 16.13 20.58
N LYS A 9 21.79 16.37 20.23
CA LYS A 9 20.74 15.37 20.33
C LYS A 9 21.18 14.21 19.44
N ASN A 10 21.40 13.06 20.06
CA ASN A 10 21.35 11.75 19.43
C ASN A 10 20.18 11.73 18.45
N LYS A 11 20.46 11.85 17.15
CA LYS A 11 19.55 11.34 16.14
C LYS A 11 19.78 9.84 16.12
N GLY A 12 19.08 9.14 17.01
CA GLY A 12 18.83 7.71 16.81
C GLY A 12 18.39 7.53 15.36
N ALA A 13 18.97 6.55 14.69
CA ALA A 13 18.60 6.17 13.35
C ALA A 13 17.08 5.96 13.34
N ALA A 14 16.35 6.93 12.79
CA ALA A 14 14.96 6.72 12.43
C ALA A 14 14.97 5.51 11.48
N PRO A 15 14.13 4.48 11.70
CA PRO A 15 13.98 3.45 10.69
C PRO A 15 13.58 4.18 9.42
N GLN A 16 14.31 3.93 8.35
CA GLN A 16 14.08 4.59 7.08
C GLN A 16 12.76 4.01 6.57
N ILE A 17 11.64 4.61 6.97
CA ILE A 17 10.32 4.19 6.51
C ILE A 17 10.30 4.49 5.02
N LYS A 18 10.67 3.49 4.22
CA LYS A 18 10.61 3.56 2.76
C LYS A 18 9.14 3.47 2.40
N THR A 19 8.47 4.60 2.42
CA THR A 19 7.08 4.71 1.97
C THR A 19 7.07 4.82 0.45
N ILE A 20 6.34 3.92 -0.18
CA ILE A 20 6.09 3.89 -1.61
C ILE A 20 4.85 4.74 -1.88
N ARG A 21 5.00 5.70 -2.80
CA ARG A 21 3.92 6.56 -3.30
C ARG A 21 3.80 6.33 -4.79
N GLY A 22 2.57 6.23 -5.27
CA GLY A 22 2.30 6.03 -6.68
C GLY A 22 0.87 6.38 -7.02
N VAL A 23 0.58 6.38 -8.31
CA VAL A 23 -0.75 6.54 -8.86
C VAL A 23 -0.97 5.39 -9.81
N THR A 24 -2.10 4.68 -9.68
CA THR A 24 -2.44 3.63 -10.63
C THR A 24 -2.90 4.21 -11.97
N SER A 25 -3.00 3.39 -13.02
CA SER A 25 -3.41 3.77 -14.36
C SER A 25 -4.85 4.29 -14.38
N THR A 26 -5.67 3.92 -13.39
CA THR A 26 -7.02 4.44 -13.22
C THR A 26 -7.04 5.81 -12.51
N GLY A 27 -5.89 6.26 -12.00
CA GLY A 27 -5.73 7.56 -11.35
C GLY A 27 -5.83 7.49 -9.83
N PHE A 28 -5.73 6.31 -9.21
CA PHE A 28 -5.82 6.17 -7.75
C PHE A 28 -4.49 6.46 -7.05
N PRO A 29 -4.38 7.53 -6.22
CA PRO A 29 -3.14 7.85 -5.51
C PRO A 29 -3.00 7.01 -4.24
N PHE A 30 -1.98 6.15 -4.21
CA PHE A 30 -1.69 5.29 -3.05
C PHE A 30 -0.39 5.70 -2.34
N GLU A 31 -0.38 5.43 -1.04
CA GLU A 31 0.80 5.59 -0.20
C GLU A 31 0.87 4.40 0.76
N ILE A 32 1.92 3.59 0.63
CA ILE A 32 2.06 2.32 1.33
C ILE A 32 3.48 2.22 1.89
N THR A 33 3.62 1.82 3.14
CA THR A 33 4.95 1.58 3.73
C THR A 33 5.51 0.25 3.24
N LYS A 34 6.83 0.18 3.04
CA LYS A 34 7.50 -1.06 2.62
C LYS A 34 7.22 -2.23 3.58
N GLU A 35 7.06 -1.96 4.88
CA GLU A 35 6.71 -2.96 5.89
C GLU A 35 5.35 -3.63 5.62
N ARG A 36 4.36 -2.90 5.10
CA ARG A 36 3.07 -3.49 4.72
C ARG A 36 3.19 -4.41 3.51
N LEU A 37 4.08 -4.06 2.57
CA LEU A 37 4.33 -4.85 1.36
C LEU A 37 5.20 -6.08 1.64
N GLU A 38 6.08 -5.99 2.63
CA GLU A 38 6.89 -7.10 3.15
C GLU A 38 6.17 -7.86 4.28
N ASN A 39 4.86 -7.66 4.45
CA ASN A 39 4.07 -8.39 5.43
C ASN A 39 3.83 -9.83 4.96
N TYR A 40 4.20 -10.81 5.80
CA TYR A 40 3.94 -12.22 5.55
C TYR A 40 2.42 -12.52 5.42
N GLU A 41 1.58 -11.87 6.23
CA GLU A 41 0.12 -12.02 6.13
C GLU A 41 -0.42 -11.55 4.77
N LEU A 42 0.22 -10.56 4.14
CA LEU A 42 -0.16 -10.11 2.80
C LEU A 42 0.16 -11.20 1.76
N LEU A 43 1.31 -11.85 1.88
CA LEU A 43 1.71 -12.95 1.00
C LEU A 43 0.75 -14.15 1.13
N GLU A 44 0.40 -14.53 2.35
CA GLU A 44 -0.58 -15.60 2.60
C GLU A 44 -1.94 -15.24 2.01
N ALA A 45 -2.41 -14.02 2.25
CA ALA A 45 -3.69 -13.57 1.73
C ALA A 45 -3.71 -13.57 0.18
N ILE A 46 -2.61 -13.17 -0.49
CA ILE A 46 -2.50 -13.24 -1.96
C ILE A 46 -2.53 -14.68 -2.45
N ALA A 47 -1.81 -15.60 -1.81
CA ALA A 47 -1.84 -17.01 -2.18
C ALA A 47 -3.23 -17.63 -1.98
N GLU A 48 -3.99 -17.15 -1.00
CA GLU A 48 -5.36 -17.61 -0.76
C GLU A 48 -6.34 -17.06 -1.80
N VAL A 49 -6.10 -15.90 -2.42
CA VAL A 49 -7.01 -15.31 -3.44
C VAL A 49 -7.30 -16.27 -4.59
N ASP A 50 -6.30 -17.04 -5.04
CA ASP A 50 -6.48 -18.03 -6.11
C ASP A 50 -7.48 -19.14 -5.73
N THR A 51 -7.59 -19.46 -4.44
CA THR A 51 -8.49 -20.49 -3.91
C THR A 51 -9.80 -19.92 -3.42
N ASN A 52 -9.76 -18.70 -2.87
CA ASN A 52 -10.86 -17.99 -2.25
C ASN A 52 -10.81 -16.50 -2.62
N PRO A 53 -11.53 -16.10 -3.68
CA PRO A 53 -11.56 -14.69 -4.11
C PRO A 53 -12.20 -13.75 -3.08
N ALA A 54 -12.86 -14.28 -2.04
CA ALA A 54 -13.39 -13.46 -0.94
C ALA A 54 -12.30 -12.86 -0.04
N VAL A 55 -11.03 -13.30 -0.19
CA VAL A 55 -9.88 -12.80 0.58
C VAL A 55 -9.26 -11.55 -0.06
N LEU A 56 -9.60 -11.23 -1.31
CA LEU A 56 -9.15 -10.00 -1.99
C LEU A 56 -9.33 -8.72 -1.17
N PRO A 57 -10.50 -8.44 -0.55
CA PRO A 57 -10.67 -7.29 0.33
C PRO A 57 -9.68 -7.24 1.49
N GLN A 58 -9.28 -8.41 2.02
CA GLN A 58 -8.29 -8.51 3.08
C GLN A 58 -6.88 -8.19 2.55
N VAL A 59 -6.51 -8.70 1.37
CA VAL A 59 -5.26 -8.34 0.68
C VAL A 59 -5.16 -6.82 0.52
N VAL A 60 -6.20 -6.21 -0.04
CA VAL A 60 -6.25 -4.75 -0.24
C VAL A 60 -6.12 -4.02 1.10
N LYS A 61 -6.78 -4.49 2.16
CA LYS A 61 -6.71 -3.89 3.50
C LYS A 61 -5.35 -4.05 4.16
N LEU A 62 -4.67 -5.18 4.01
CA LEU A 62 -3.30 -5.37 4.51
C LEU A 62 -2.31 -4.48 3.75
N MET A 63 -2.51 -4.34 2.44
CA MET A 63 -1.62 -3.56 1.58
C MET A 63 -1.82 -2.05 1.76
N LEU A 64 -3.06 -1.56 1.65
CA LEU A 64 -3.41 -0.14 1.65
C LEU A 64 -3.85 0.38 3.02
N GLY A 65 -4.20 -0.51 3.96
CA GLY A 65 -4.80 -0.12 5.24
C GLY A 65 -6.14 0.57 5.04
N GLU A 66 -6.25 1.79 5.55
CA GLU A 66 -7.46 2.61 5.46
C GLU A 66 -7.82 2.96 4.01
N LYS A 67 -6.81 3.15 3.14
CA LYS A 67 -7.00 3.45 1.72
C LYS A 67 -7.63 2.29 0.92
N SER A 68 -7.85 1.13 1.55
CA SER A 68 -8.53 0.00 0.90
C SER A 68 -9.98 0.32 0.55
N GLU A 69 -10.67 1.12 1.36
CA GLU A 69 -12.04 1.55 1.08
C GLU A 69 -12.07 2.56 -0.08
N ASP A 70 -11.10 3.48 -0.13
CA ASP A 70 -10.96 4.42 -1.24
C ASP A 70 -10.74 3.68 -2.56
N LEU A 71 -9.87 2.65 -2.58
CA LEU A 71 -9.65 1.83 -3.76
C LEU A 71 -10.96 1.13 -4.18
N LYS A 72 -11.69 0.55 -3.22
CA LYS A 72 -12.98 -0.09 -3.47
C LYS A 72 -13.99 0.87 -4.08
N ASN A 73 -14.09 2.08 -3.54
CA ASN A 73 -14.97 3.10 -4.07
C ASN A 73 -14.52 3.60 -5.44
N HIS A 74 -13.21 3.63 -5.70
CA HIS A 74 -12.65 4.04 -6.98
C HIS A 74 -12.98 3.04 -8.11
N VAL A 75 -12.85 1.73 -7.85
CA VAL A 75 -13.17 0.70 -8.86
C VAL A 75 -14.66 0.39 -8.96
N ARG A 76 -15.47 0.85 -7.98
CA ARG A 76 -16.93 0.67 -7.97
C ARG A 76 -17.53 1.38 -9.18
N THR A 77 -18.33 0.65 -9.95
CA THR A 77 -19.03 1.19 -11.12
C THR A 77 -20.27 1.99 -10.71
N ALA A 78 -20.88 2.68 -11.68
CA ALA A 78 -22.13 3.42 -11.48
C ALA A 78 -23.27 2.52 -10.98
N ASP A 79 -23.25 1.22 -11.34
CA ASP A 79 -24.18 0.19 -10.86
C ASP A 79 -23.90 -0.28 -9.42
N GLY A 80 -22.89 0.28 -8.74
CA GLY A 80 -22.51 -0.10 -7.38
C GLY A 80 -21.72 -1.41 -7.27
N ILE A 81 -21.42 -2.03 -8.42
CA ILE A 81 -20.67 -3.29 -8.52
C ILE A 81 -19.17 -3.00 -8.52
N VAL A 82 -18.41 -3.81 -7.77
CA VAL A 82 -16.94 -3.77 -7.77
C VAL A 82 -16.45 -4.92 -8.65
N PRO A 83 -15.95 -4.66 -9.87
CA PRO A 83 -15.47 -5.73 -10.73
C PRO A 83 -14.18 -6.33 -10.17
N LEU A 84 -14.13 -7.66 -10.06
CA LEU A 84 -12.94 -8.40 -9.64
C LEU A 84 -11.74 -8.11 -10.55
N ASP A 85 -11.95 -8.07 -11.87
CA ASP A 85 -10.90 -7.72 -12.84
C ASP A 85 -10.25 -6.36 -12.56
N LYS A 86 -11.05 -5.32 -12.33
CA LYS A 86 -10.53 -3.98 -12.04
C LYS A 86 -9.77 -3.97 -10.71
N MET A 87 -10.33 -4.61 -9.69
CA MET A 87 -9.67 -4.68 -8.39
C MET A 87 -8.34 -5.45 -8.45
N GLY A 88 -8.31 -6.58 -9.15
CA GLY A 88 -7.09 -7.36 -9.36
C GLY A 88 -6.03 -6.60 -10.17
N ALA A 89 -6.45 -5.86 -11.21
CA ALA A 89 -5.58 -5.00 -11.99
C ALA A 89 -4.94 -3.91 -11.12
N GLU A 90 -5.73 -3.19 -10.32
CA GLU A 90 -5.22 -2.17 -9.39
C GLU A 90 -4.18 -2.73 -8.40
N ILE A 91 -4.47 -3.88 -7.78
CA ILE A 91 -3.56 -4.52 -6.83
C ILE A 91 -2.26 -4.91 -7.52
N SER A 92 -2.35 -5.54 -8.70
CA SER A 92 -1.19 -5.98 -9.49
C SER A 92 -0.32 -4.79 -9.91
N GLU A 93 -0.95 -3.66 -10.20
CA GLU A 93 -0.25 -2.45 -10.61
C GLU A 93 0.42 -1.73 -9.44
N ILE A 94 -0.22 -1.71 -8.28
CA ILE A 94 0.40 -1.22 -7.03
C ILE A 94 1.62 -2.09 -6.67
N PHE A 95 1.50 -3.42 -6.81
CA PHE A 95 2.62 -4.34 -6.63
C PHE A 95 3.74 -4.09 -7.65
N SER A 96 3.39 -3.92 -8.92
CA SER A 96 4.37 -3.63 -9.98
C SER A 96 5.05 -2.28 -9.76
N SER A 97 4.33 -1.29 -9.25
CA SER A 97 4.86 0.03 -8.90
C SER A 97 5.90 -0.05 -7.77
N GLN A 98 5.69 -0.92 -6.77
CA GLN A 98 6.71 -1.22 -5.75
C GLN A 98 8.00 -1.76 -6.38
N ASN A 99 7.89 -2.64 -7.37
CA ASN A 99 9.06 -3.28 -7.97
C ASN A 99 9.85 -2.30 -8.85
N GLN A 100 9.14 -1.35 -9.50
CA GLN A 100 9.74 -0.26 -10.28
C GLN A 100 10.49 0.75 -9.40
N LEU A 101 10.05 0.95 -8.14
CA LEU A 101 10.72 1.84 -7.17
C LEU A 101 12.04 1.27 -6.61
N LYS A 102 12.47 0.09 -7.04
CA LYS A 102 13.79 -0.49 -6.71
C LYS A 102 14.92 -0.14 -7.70
N LYS A 103 14.66 0.65 -8.76
CA LYS A 103 15.71 1.09 -9.70
C LYS A 103 16.45 2.34 -9.24
#